data_AF-A0A345YBY2-F1
#
_entry.id   AF-A0A345YBY2-F1
#
_cell.length_a   1.000
_cell.length_b   1.000
_cell.length_c   1.000
_cell.angle_alpha   90.00
_cell.angle_beta   90.00
_cell.angle_gamma   90.00
#
_symmetry.space_group_name_H-M   'P 1'
#
loop_
_entity.id
_entity.type
_entity.pdbx_description
1 polymer ?
#
loop_
_entity_poly.entity_id
_entity_poly.type
_entity_poly.pdbx_seq_one_letter_code
_entity_poly.pdbx_strand_id
1 'polypeptide(L)'
;MTRVTRTKESRLATAKTRSRKSRLWLWLILFVTALLGSAWLAWGDGLRKTGGVGSAYAARVACSCRFVAGRSMDDCAKDKLEGMELISLSDDAASKSVTASIPFIASDTASYREGYGCVLQEWKD
;
A
#
# COMPACT_ATOMS: atom_id res chain seq x y z
N MET A 1 80.92 8.97 6.96
CA MET A 1 80.24 9.36 8.21
C MET A 1 78.89 9.99 7.82
N THR A 2 77.81 9.21 7.82
CA THR A 2 76.71 9.23 8.84
C THR A 2 76.05 10.61 8.95
N ARG A 3 74.74 10.77 8.69
CA ARG A 3 73.67 10.17 9.50
C ARG A 3 72.33 10.22 8.73
N VAL A 4 71.73 9.05 8.49
CA VAL A 4 70.32 8.91 8.16
C VAL A 4 69.52 9.22 9.42
N THR A 5 68.57 10.15 9.36
CA THR A 5 67.52 10.26 10.38
C THR A 5 66.15 10.08 9.74
N ARG A 6 65.41 9.22 10.45
CA ARG A 6 64.13 8.60 10.18
C ARG A 6 62.99 9.55 10.54
N THR A 7 61.77 9.15 10.16
CA THR A 7 60.44 9.64 10.60
C THR A 7 59.92 10.81 9.77
N LYS A 8 58.64 10.93 9.42
CA LYS A 8 57.43 10.38 10.03
C LYS A 8 56.26 10.59 9.05
N GLU A 9 55.38 9.60 8.97
CA GLU A 9 53.92 9.72 8.80
C GLU A 9 53.35 10.88 7.97
N SER A 10 52.62 10.53 6.90
CA SER A 10 51.43 11.29 6.49
C SER A 10 50.42 10.36 5.82
N ARG A 11 49.96 9.33 6.53
CA ARG A 11 48.58 8.89 6.34
C ARG A 11 47.71 9.92 7.03
N LEU A 12 46.87 10.65 6.30
CA LEU A 12 45.56 11.18 6.72
C LEU A 12 45.16 12.37 5.84
N ALA A 13 44.21 12.15 4.93
CA ALA A 13 43.19 13.13 4.59
C ALA A 13 42.10 12.50 3.70
N THR A 14 41.40 11.48 4.19
CA THR A 14 40.05 11.21 3.65
C THR A 14 39.13 12.26 4.26
N ALA A 15 39.03 13.40 3.58
CA ALA A 15 38.24 14.55 4.02
C ALA A 15 36.78 14.14 4.28
N LYS A 16 36.32 14.53 5.48
CA LYS A 16 35.04 14.18 6.12
C LYS A 16 33.85 14.89 5.45
N THR A 17 33.67 14.77 4.14
CA THR A 17 32.55 15.40 3.42
C THR A 17 31.19 14.72 3.70
N ARG A 18 31.21 13.53 4.32
CA ARG A 18 29.99 12.77 4.64
C ARG A 18 29.08 13.44 5.67
N SER A 19 29.62 14.28 6.56
CA SER A 19 28.90 14.83 7.73
C SER A 19 27.79 15.82 7.35
N ARG A 20 28.07 16.80 6.47
CA ARG A 20 27.09 17.83 6.11
C ARG A 20 25.99 17.28 5.20
N LYS A 21 26.35 16.41 4.24
CA LYS A 21 25.40 15.73 3.35
C LYS A 21 24.51 14.74 4.11
N SER A 22 25.06 14.03 5.09
CA SER A 22 24.28 13.16 5.99
C SER A 22 23.29 13.95 6.85
N ARG A 23 23.71 15.07 7.45
CA ARG A 23 22.82 15.95 8.22
C ARG A 23 21.71 16.57 7.36
N LEU A 24 22.02 16.99 6.14
CA LEU A 24 21.03 17.49 5.19
C LEU A 24 20.02 16.42 4.79
N TRP A 25 20.47 15.18 4.55
CA TRP A 25 19.58 14.06 4.25
C TRP A 25 18.67 13.70 5.42
N LEU A 26 19.19 13.74 6.65
CA LEU A 26 18.39 13.54 7.86
C LEU A 26 17.32 14.61 8.01
N TRP A 27 17.65 15.89 7.80
CA TRP A 27 16.67 16.98 7.82
C TRP A 27 15.62 16.85 6.72
N LEU A 28 16.02 16.41 5.53
CA LEU A 28 15.10 16.20 4.41
C LEU A 28 14.14 15.05 4.69
N ILE A 29 14.61 13.91 5.23
CA ILE A 29 13.74 12.82 5.69
C ILE A 29 12.76 13.36 6.73
N LEU A 30 13.26 14.07 7.75
CA LEU A 30 12.45 14.55 8.86
C LEU A 30 11.36 15.53 8.39
N PHE A 31 11.68 16.39 7.42
CA PHE A 31 10.73 17.27 6.77
C PHE A 31 9.68 16.49 5.97
N VAL A 32 10.09 15.53 5.14
CA VAL A 32 9.16 14.69 4.37
C VAL A 32 8.25 13.89 5.28
N THR A 33 8.78 13.29 6.35
CA THR A 33 7.96 12.54 7.32
C THR A 33 6.99 13.45 8.06
N ALA A 34 7.38 14.69 8.38
CA ALA A 34 6.49 15.66 9.01
C ALA A 34 5.35 16.06 8.07
N LEU A 35 5.63 16.27 6.78
CA LEU A 35 4.61 16.57 5.77
C LEU A 35 3.65 15.39 5.53
N LEU A 36 4.18 14.17 5.41
CA LEU A 36 3.35 12.98 5.25
C LEU A 36 2.51 12.73 6.50
N GLY A 37 3.07 12.92 7.69
CA GLY A 37 2.36 12.81 8.95
C GLY A 37 1.22 13.83 9.08
N SER A 38 1.47 15.10 8.75
CA SER A 38 0.43 16.14 8.79
C SER A 38 -0.68 15.91 7.77
N ALA A 39 -0.33 15.51 6.55
CA ALA A 39 -1.31 15.13 5.52
C ALA A 39 -2.15 13.92 5.95
N TRP A 40 -1.53 12.91 6.57
CA TRP A 40 -2.25 11.75 7.09
C TRP A 40 -3.22 12.11 8.22
N LEU A 41 -2.82 13.00 9.13
CA LEU A 41 -3.73 13.46 10.19
C LEU A 41 -4.89 14.30 9.65
N ALA A 42 -4.69 15.02 8.54
CA ALA A 42 -5.73 15.83 7.91
C ALA A 42 -6.72 15.00 7.06
N TRP A 43 -6.23 13.97 6.35
CA TRP A 43 -7.02 13.27 5.31
C TRP A 43 -7.06 11.74 5.42
N GLY A 44 -6.26 11.14 6.31
CA GLY A 44 -6.10 9.68 6.40
C GLY A 44 -7.39 8.95 6.73
N ASP A 45 -8.21 9.49 7.64
CA ASP A 45 -9.49 8.85 7.99
C ASP A 45 -10.49 8.89 6.83
N GLY A 46 -10.55 10.00 6.09
CA GLY A 46 -11.39 10.11 4.90
C GLY A 46 -11.00 9.09 3.84
N LEU A 47 -9.70 8.90 3.61
CA LEU A 47 -9.17 7.90 2.67
C LEU A 47 -9.48 6.47 3.11
N ARG A 48 -9.33 6.15 4.40
CA ARG A 48 -9.64 4.82 4.93
C ARG A 48 -11.12 4.50 4.85
N LYS A 49 -11.99 5.44 5.21
CA LYS A 49 -13.45 5.23 5.16
C LYS A 49 -13.96 5.10 3.72
N THR A 50 -13.52 5.99 2.83
CA THR A 50 -13.91 5.93 1.42
C THR A 50 -13.34 4.70 0.73
N GLY A 51 -12.08 4.36 1.03
CA GLY A 51 -11.42 3.15 0.56
C GLY A 51 -12.15 1.88 1.00
N GLY A 52 -12.54 1.80 2.28
CA GLY A 52 -13.32 0.67 2.82
C GLY A 52 -14.69 0.51 2.18
N VAL A 53 -15.42 1.61 1.96
CA VAL A 53 -16.70 1.56 1.21
C VAL A 53 -16.47 1.09 -0.23
N GLY A 54 -15.39 1.56 -0.86
CA GLY A 54 -15.01 1.18 -2.21
C GLY A 54 -14.67 -0.31 -2.33
N SER A 55 -13.83 -0.84 -1.43
CA SER A 55 -13.49 -2.27 -1.39
C SER A 55 -14.70 -3.13 -1.09
N ALA A 56 -15.52 -2.77 -0.11
CA ALA A 56 -16.74 -3.52 0.22
C ALA A 56 -17.72 -3.60 -0.96
N TYR A 57 -17.96 -2.47 -1.64
CA TYR A 57 -18.80 -2.44 -2.85
C TYR A 57 -18.20 -3.31 -3.96
N ALA A 58 -16.92 -3.12 -4.26
CA ALA A 58 -16.23 -3.84 -5.33
C ALA A 58 -16.23 -5.35 -5.08
N ALA A 59 -15.99 -5.81 -3.85
CA ALA A 59 -16.06 -7.22 -3.48
C ALA A 59 -17.45 -7.81 -3.73
N ARG A 60 -18.51 -7.11 -3.33
CA ARG A 60 -19.88 -7.59 -3.49
C ARG A 60 -20.32 -7.64 -4.96
N VAL A 61 -20.01 -6.60 -5.73
CA VAL A 61 -20.35 -6.54 -7.16
C VAL A 61 -19.57 -7.58 -7.94
N ALA A 62 -18.26 -7.69 -7.72
CA ALA A 62 -17.42 -8.69 -8.39
C ALA A 62 -17.84 -10.13 -8.02
N CYS A 63 -18.17 -10.40 -6.75
CA CYS A 63 -18.75 -11.69 -6.35
C CYS A 63 -20.04 -11.99 -7.12
N SER A 64 -20.95 -11.02 -7.22
CA SER A 64 -22.22 -11.21 -7.92
C SER A 64 -21.99 -11.47 -9.40
N CYS A 65 -21.11 -10.69 -10.04
CA CYS A 65 -20.70 -10.90 -11.41
C CYS A 65 -20.09 -12.31 -11.65
N ARG A 66 -19.22 -12.76 -10.74
CA ARG A 66 -18.50 -14.03 -10.87
C ARG A 66 -19.35 -15.26 -10.61
N PHE A 67 -20.15 -15.26 -9.55
CA PHE A 67 -20.86 -16.44 -9.04
C PHE A 67 -22.36 -16.44 -9.30
N VAL A 68 -22.98 -15.26 -9.45
CA VAL A 68 -24.41 -15.16 -9.81
C VAL A 68 -24.57 -15.06 -11.33
N ALA A 69 -23.82 -14.17 -11.98
CA ALA A 69 -23.89 -13.99 -13.43
C ALA A 69 -22.96 -14.94 -14.22
N GLY A 70 -22.02 -15.63 -13.55
CA GLY A 70 -21.15 -16.64 -14.17
C GLY A 70 -20.07 -16.07 -15.12
N ARG A 71 -19.72 -14.78 -14.99
CA ARG A 71 -18.71 -14.12 -15.82
C ARG A 71 -17.29 -14.43 -15.34
N SER A 72 -16.30 -14.20 -16.21
CA SER A 72 -14.87 -14.28 -15.84
C SER A 72 -14.48 -13.13 -14.90
N MET A 73 -13.42 -13.31 -14.11
CA MET A 73 -12.95 -12.23 -13.23
C MET A 73 -12.46 -11.00 -14.00
N ASP A 74 -11.82 -11.20 -15.16
CA ASP A 74 -11.38 -10.12 -16.04
C ASP A 74 -12.55 -9.28 -16.57
N ASP A 75 -13.69 -9.89 -16.82
CA ASP A 75 -14.90 -9.16 -17.17
C ASP A 75 -15.50 -8.44 -15.97
N CYS A 76 -15.50 -9.06 -14.80
CA CYS A 76 -16.01 -8.43 -13.58
C CYS A 76 -15.16 -7.23 -13.13
N ALA A 77 -13.85 -7.23 -13.43
CA ALA A 77 -12.97 -6.10 -13.15
C ALA A 77 -13.34 -4.83 -13.93
N LYS A 78 -14.05 -4.95 -15.05
CA LYS A 78 -14.55 -3.82 -15.85
C LYS A 78 -15.77 -3.13 -15.22
N ASP A 79 -16.42 -3.78 -14.26
CA ASP A 79 -17.60 -3.22 -13.56
C ASP A 79 -17.18 -2.29 -12.39
N LYS A 80 -15.88 -2.00 -12.26
CA LYS A 80 -15.34 -1.01 -11.31
C LYS A 80 -15.81 0.39 -11.69
N LEU A 81 -16.13 1.18 -10.66
CA LEU A 81 -16.51 2.58 -10.82
C LEU A 81 -15.27 3.46 -10.96
N GLU A 82 -15.46 4.68 -11.47
CA GLU A 82 -14.41 5.69 -11.47
C GLU A 82 -13.87 5.90 -10.04
N GLY A 83 -12.54 5.95 -9.91
CA GLY A 83 -11.85 6.02 -8.62
C GLY A 83 -11.56 4.67 -7.97
N MET A 84 -12.01 3.54 -8.54
CA MET A 84 -11.69 2.18 -8.06
C MET A 84 -10.47 1.54 -8.73
N GLU A 85 -9.69 2.30 -9.51
CA GLU A 85 -8.55 1.78 -10.28
C GLU A 85 -7.49 1.10 -9.40
N LEU A 86 -7.33 1.56 -8.16
CA LEU A 86 -6.37 1.01 -7.20
C LEU A 86 -6.87 -0.27 -6.51
N ILE A 87 -8.14 -0.65 -6.70
CA ILE A 87 -8.71 -1.86 -6.11
C ILE A 87 -8.21 -3.07 -6.91
N SER A 88 -7.55 -4.00 -6.25
CA SER A 88 -7.26 -5.33 -6.78
C SER A 88 -8.39 -6.30 -6.41
N LEU A 89 -8.79 -7.16 -7.36
CA LEU A 89 -9.82 -8.18 -7.18
C LEU A 89 -9.18 -9.57 -7.29
N SER A 90 -9.59 -10.49 -6.41
CA SER A 90 -9.20 -11.91 -6.46
C SER A 90 -10.38 -12.78 -6.09
N ASP A 91 -10.74 -13.77 -6.90
CA ASP A 91 -11.68 -14.82 -6.50
C ASP A 91 -10.98 -16.00 -5.83
N ASP A 92 -11.74 -16.65 -4.97
CA ASP A 92 -11.53 -18.03 -4.53
C ASP A 92 -12.75 -18.84 -4.93
N ALA A 93 -12.58 -19.69 -5.93
CA ALA A 93 -13.63 -20.55 -6.45
C ALA A 93 -14.05 -21.66 -5.46
N ALA A 94 -13.17 -22.09 -4.56
CA ALA A 94 -13.45 -23.15 -3.60
C ALA A 94 -14.37 -22.65 -2.48
N SER A 95 -14.08 -21.47 -1.93
CA SER A 95 -14.94 -20.82 -0.93
C SER A 95 -16.09 -19.99 -1.54
N LYS A 96 -16.15 -19.90 -2.88
CA LYS A 96 -17.07 -19.05 -3.65
C LYS A 96 -17.06 -17.62 -3.13
N SER A 97 -15.88 -17.04 -2.99
CA SER A 97 -15.70 -15.68 -2.46
C SER A 97 -14.84 -14.81 -3.37
N VAL A 98 -14.99 -13.50 -3.24
CA VAL A 98 -14.18 -12.49 -3.92
C VAL A 98 -13.68 -11.49 -2.90
N THR A 99 -12.38 -11.21 -2.94
CA THR A 99 -11.73 -10.19 -2.12
C THR A 99 -11.36 -9.00 -2.97
N ALA A 100 -11.73 -7.81 -2.51
CA ALA A 100 -11.32 -6.54 -3.06
C ALA A 100 -10.39 -5.84 -2.08
N SER A 101 -9.23 -5.38 -2.53
CA SER A 101 -8.23 -4.77 -1.66
C SER A 101 -7.58 -3.56 -2.30
N ILE A 102 -7.36 -2.52 -1.49
CA ILE A 102 -6.57 -1.35 -1.81
C ILE A 102 -5.30 -1.45 -0.97
N PRO A 103 -4.10 -1.50 -1.61
CA PRO A 103 -2.84 -1.65 -0.89
C PRO A 103 -2.71 -0.64 0.27
N PHE A 104 -2.46 -1.16 1.47
CA PHE A 104 -2.27 -0.39 2.72
C PHE A 104 -3.47 0.43 3.23
N ILE A 105 -4.64 0.38 2.57
CA ILE A 105 -5.80 1.20 2.92
C ILE A 105 -6.94 0.34 3.47
N ALA A 106 -7.44 -0.61 2.68
CA ALA A 106 -8.62 -1.41 3.02
C ALA A 106 -8.66 -2.74 2.27
N SER A 107 -9.36 -3.72 2.85
CA SER A 107 -9.60 -5.02 2.20
C SER A 107 -10.92 -5.59 2.70
N ASP A 108 -11.78 -6.00 1.78
CA ASP A 108 -13.08 -6.57 2.08
C ASP A 108 -13.35 -7.80 1.21
N THR A 109 -14.06 -8.77 1.77
CA THR A 109 -14.38 -10.02 1.08
C THR A 109 -15.88 -10.25 1.07
N ALA A 110 -16.42 -10.66 -0.08
CA ALA A 110 -17.79 -11.13 -0.20
C ALA A 110 -17.82 -12.62 -0.54
N SER A 111 -18.74 -13.36 0.06
CA SER A 111 -18.97 -14.78 -0.22
C SER A 111 -20.36 -15.00 -0.79
N TYR A 112 -20.46 -15.88 -1.78
CA TYR A 112 -21.73 -16.33 -2.33
C TYR A 112 -22.39 -17.33 -1.39
N ARG A 113 -23.66 -17.09 -1.07
CA ARG A 113 -24.52 -18.00 -0.33
C ARG A 113 -25.78 -18.26 -1.14
N GLU A 114 -26.11 -19.54 -1.30
CA GLU A 114 -27.31 -19.95 -2.02
C GLU A 114 -28.57 -19.34 -1.37
N GLY A 115 -29.47 -18.80 -2.20
CA GLY A 115 -30.67 -18.07 -1.77
C GLY A 115 -30.44 -16.60 -1.38
N TYR A 116 -29.28 -16.24 -0.84
CA TYR A 116 -28.97 -14.85 -0.42
C TYR A 116 -28.15 -14.07 -1.46
N GLY A 117 -27.50 -14.76 -2.39
CA GLY A 117 -26.56 -14.18 -3.34
C GLY A 117 -25.21 -13.87 -2.66
N CYS A 118 -24.53 -12.81 -3.12
CA CYS A 118 -23.26 -12.40 -2.54
C CYS A 118 -23.46 -11.51 -1.31
N VAL A 119 -22.93 -11.97 -0.18
CA VAL A 119 -22.96 -11.28 1.10
C VAL A 119 -21.54 -10.88 1.51
N LEU A 120 -21.40 -9.68 2.06
CA LEU A 120 -20.12 -9.23 2.59
C LEU A 120 -19.80 -10.03 3.87
N GLN A 121 -18.53 -10.37 4.04
CA GLN A 121 -18.07 -10.89 5.32
C GLN A 121 -18.14 -9.80 6.39
N GLU A 122 -18.12 -10.22 7.65
CA GLU A 122 -18.13 -9.29 8.77
C GLU A 122 -16.94 -8.34 8.70
N TRP A 123 -17.22 -7.05 8.88
CA TRP A 123 -16.20 -6.02 8.84
C TRP A 123 -15.31 -6.14 10.06
N LYS A 124 -13.99 -6.12 9.85
CA LYS A 124 -12.98 -6.13 10.92
C LYS A 124 -12.32 -4.76 10.94
N ASP A 125 -12.49 -4.04 12.05
CA ASP A 125 -11.95 -2.69 12.30
C ASP A 125 -10.41 -2.63 12.38
#